data_AF-A0A521FR37-F1
#
_entry.id   AF-A0A521FR37-F1
#
_cell.length_a   1.000
_cell.length_b   1.000
_cell.length_c   1.000
_cell.angle_alpha   90.00
_cell.angle_beta   90.00
_cell.angle_gamma   90.00
#
_symmetry.space_group_name_H-M   'P 1'
#
loop_
_entity.id
_entity.type
_entity.pdbx_description
1 polymer ?
#
loop_
_entity_poly.entity_id
_entity_poly.type
_entity_poly.pdbx_seq_one_letter_code
_entity_poly.pdbx_strand_id
1 'polypeptide(L)'
;MQPNEITSPQQDKAGKPRVLKNHNDKVSLLITNTFGSIAFLFVCAAFIVFWLTCNLNLIPGIKAFDPFPFPELEMVVSIFAIILSISVLISQKRQARLEKINQQVEFEINIKAEKEITKVLEMLHVIQKKLGIDNDDTELEKMKEKTDIDQLHREAEQ
;
A
#
# COMPACT_ATOMS: atom_id res chain seq x y z
N MET A 1 35.27 29.09 45.01
CA MET A 1 35.37 27.84 45.79
C MET A 1 34.12 27.02 45.51
N GLN A 2 34.31 25.80 44.97
CA GLN A 2 33.32 24.70 44.81
C GLN A 2 32.93 24.12 46.19
N PRO A 3 31.89 23.25 46.39
CA PRO A 3 31.39 22.12 45.55
C PRO A 3 29.84 22.01 45.44
N ASN A 4 29.22 21.43 44.41
CA ASN A 4 29.13 20.04 43.94
C ASN A 4 28.42 19.05 44.88
N GLU A 5 27.11 18.86 44.66
CA GLU A 5 26.31 17.63 44.88
C GLU A 5 25.33 17.58 43.69
N ILE A 6 25.54 16.78 42.65
CA ILE A 6 25.28 15.34 42.53
C ILE A 6 23.87 14.96 43.01
N THR A 7 22.90 15.06 42.10
CA THR A 7 21.85 14.03 41.99
C THR A 7 21.54 13.78 40.51
N SER A 8 22.28 12.83 39.93
CA SER A 8 21.76 11.93 38.88
C SER A 8 21.56 10.58 39.58
N PRO A 9 20.54 9.74 39.27
CA PRO A 9 20.38 9.16 37.93
C PRO A 9 18.92 8.80 37.51
N GLN A 10 18.76 8.25 36.30
CA GLN A 10 17.57 7.62 35.66
C GLN A 10 16.95 8.53 34.58
N GLN A 11 17.36 8.55 33.30
CA GLN A 11 17.52 7.43 32.35
C GLN A 11 16.65 6.20 32.67
N ASP A 12 15.32 6.34 32.48
CA ASP A 12 14.45 5.19 32.31
C ASP A 12 14.59 4.66 30.87
N LYS A 13 15.27 3.52 30.77
CA LYS A 13 15.26 2.70 29.58
C LYS A 13 13.87 2.05 29.48
N ALA A 14 13.10 2.36 28.44
CA ALA A 14 12.34 1.38 27.65
C ALA A 14 11.40 2.09 26.69
N GLY A 15 11.69 1.94 25.39
CA GLY A 15 10.69 2.16 24.35
C GLY A 15 9.54 1.17 24.51
N LYS A 16 8.35 1.70 24.76
CA LYS A 16 7.10 1.08 24.33
C LYS A 16 6.05 2.18 24.21
N PRO A 17 5.53 2.49 23.01
CA PRO A 17 4.39 3.37 22.92
C PRO A 17 3.27 2.74 23.77
N ARG A 18 2.76 3.51 24.73
CA ARG A 18 1.57 3.16 25.50
C ARG A 18 0.39 3.18 24.53
N VAL A 19 0.22 2.09 23.80
CA VAL A 19 -1.01 1.83 23.04
C VAL A 19 -2.07 1.59 24.11
N LEU A 20 -2.80 2.67 24.44
CA LEU A 20 -4.01 2.60 25.23
C LEU A 20 -4.88 1.55 24.56
N LYS A 21 -5.08 0.42 25.22
CA LYS A 21 -5.83 -0.72 24.70
C LYS A 21 -7.32 -0.37 24.77
N ASN A 22 -7.75 0.58 23.96
CA ASN A 22 -9.15 0.96 23.87
C ASN A 22 -9.89 -0.14 23.12
N HIS A 23 -11.03 -0.59 23.63
CA HIS A 23 -11.91 -1.51 22.90
C HIS A 23 -12.27 -0.98 21.50
N ASN A 24 -12.23 0.35 21.34
CA ASN A 24 -12.46 1.07 20.11
C ASN A 24 -11.39 0.79 19.04
N ASP A 25 -10.14 0.47 19.42
CA ASP A 25 -9.08 0.22 18.44
C ASP A 25 -9.28 -1.10 17.70
N LYS A 26 -9.90 -2.09 18.37
CA LYS A 26 -10.28 -3.35 17.74
C LYS A 26 -11.42 -3.17 16.76
N VAL A 27 -12.40 -2.32 17.11
CA VAL A 27 -13.52 -2.00 16.23
C VAL A 27 -13.02 -1.20 15.01
N SER A 28 -12.11 -0.23 15.21
CA SER A 28 -11.47 0.50 14.11
C SER A 28 -10.64 -0.40 13.19
N LEU A 29 -9.90 -1.38 13.74
CA LEU A 29 -9.19 -2.38 12.92
C LEU A 29 -10.14 -3.32 12.17
N LEU A 30 -11.24 -3.74 12.80
CA LEU A 30 -12.26 -4.57 12.16
C LEU A 30 -12.97 -3.80 11.05
N ILE A 31 -13.38 -2.55 11.27
CA ILE A 31 -14.00 -1.70 10.24
C ILE A 31 -13.03 -1.49 9.08
N THR A 32 -11.75 -1.20 9.35
CA THR A 32 -10.75 -0.98 8.31
C THR A 32 -10.49 -2.23 7.46
N ASN A 33 -10.52 -3.42 8.06
CA ASN A 33 -10.30 -4.67 7.34
C ASN A 33 -11.56 -5.22 6.66
N THR A 34 -12.75 -4.89 7.17
CA THR A 34 -14.03 -5.42 6.66
C THR A 34 -14.59 -4.58 5.52
N PHE A 35 -14.42 -3.24 5.55
CA PHE A 35 -14.88 -2.35 4.48
C PHE A 35 -14.00 -2.36 3.22
N GLY A 36 -12.80 -2.95 3.30
CA GLY A 36 -11.87 -3.07 2.16
C GLY A 36 -11.82 -4.46 1.51
N SER A 37 -12.63 -5.42 1.99
CA SER A 37 -12.50 -6.84 1.62
C SER A 37 -13.75 -7.39 0.94
N ILE A 38 -13.56 -8.45 0.13
CA ILE A 38 -14.62 -9.22 -0.58
C ILE A 38 -15.75 -9.66 0.38
N ALA A 39 -15.47 -9.73 1.68
CA ALA A 39 -16.43 -10.04 2.74
C ALA A 39 -17.64 -9.06 2.79
N PHE A 40 -17.44 -7.77 2.53
CA PHE A 40 -18.54 -6.79 2.54
C PHE A 40 -19.55 -7.06 1.41
N LEU A 41 -19.05 -7.46 0.24
CA LEU A 41 -19.89 -7.83 -0.91
C LEU A 41 -20.80 -9.01 -0.56
N PHE A 42 -20.27 -10.03 0.12
CA PHE A 42 -21.07 -11.18 0.56
C PHE A 42 -22.15 -10.81 1.58
N VAL A 43 -21.89 -9.84 2.48
CA VAL A 43 -22.91 -9.35 3.42
C VAL A 43 -24.05 -8.64 2.68
N CYS A 44 -23.73 -7.77 1.71
CA CYS A 44 -24.74 -7.11 0.89
C CYS A 44 -25.56 -8.12 0.07
N ALA A 45 -24.91 -9.10 -0.53
CA ALA A 45 -25.58 -10.16 -1.28
C ALA A 45 -26.51 -10.99 -0.38
N ALA A 46 -26.06 -11.37 0.82
CA ALA A 46 -26.87 -12.09 1.79
C ALA A 46 -28.09 -11.27 2.25
N PHE A 47 -27.93 -9.96 2.46
CA PHE A 47 -29.04 -9.06 2.80
C PHE A 47 -30.10 -9.02 1.69
N ILE A 48 -29.70 -8.89 0.43
CA ILE A 48 -30.62 -8.90 -0.72
C ILE A 48 -31.36 -10.24 -0.82
N VAL A 49 -30.65 -11.36 -0.69
CA VAL A 49 -31.26 -12.70 -0.73
C VAL A 49 -32.23 -12.91 0.44
N PHE A 50 -31.88 -12.44 1.63
CA PHE A 50 -32.76 -12.48 2.79
C PHE A 50 -34.03 -11.66 2.56
N TRP A 51 -33.90 -10.43 2.07
CA TRP A 51 -35.05 -9.56 1.76
C TRP A 51 -35.97 -10.16 0.71
N LEU A 52 -35.38 -10.75 -0.34
CA LEU A 52 -36.10 -11.45 -1.40
C LEU A 52 -36.87 -12.64 -0.81
N THR A 53 -36.22 -13.47 -0.01
CA THR A 53 -36.86 -14.63 0.65
C THR A 53 -38.01 -14.21 1.57
N CYS A 54 -37.86 -13.11 2.32
CA CYS A 54 -38.92 -12.56 3.15
C CYS A 54 -40.11 -12.01 2.35
N ASN A 55 -39.87 -11.38 1.19
CA ASN A 55 -40.93 -10.81 0.34
C ASN A 55 -41.55 -11.79 -0.67
N LEU A 56 -40.94 -12.97 -0.90
CA LEU A 56 -41.48 -14.01 -1.79
C LEU A 56 -42.75 -14.71 -1.26
N ASN A 57 -43.37 -14.18 -0.22
CA ASN A 57 -44.66 -14.64 0.31
C ASN A 57 -44.65 -16.11 0.77
N LEU A 58 -43.47 -16.64 1.16
CA LEU A 58 -43.26 -18.00 1.71
C LEU A 58 -44.01 -18.22 3.04
N ILE A 59 -44.52 -17.17 3.67
CA ILE A 59 -45.29 -17.21 4.91
C ILE A 59 -46.76 -16.91 4.59
N PRO A 60 -47.69 -17.87 4.73
CA PRO A 60 -49.10 -17.65 4.46
C PRO A 60 -49.69 -16.64 5.47
N GLY A 61 -50.20 -15.51 4.96
CA GLY A 61 -50.88 -14.47 5.76
C GLY A 61 -50.19 -13.10 5.81
N ILE A 62 -48.95 -12.97 5.32
CA ILE A 62 -48.27 -11.67 5.20
C ILE A 62 -48.56 -11.12 3.81
N LYS A 63 -49.15 -9.92 3.73
CA LYS A 63 -49.29 -9.18 2.47
C LYS A 63 -47.90 -8.74 2.02
N ALA A 64 -47.53 -8.99 0.77
CA ALA A 64 -46.25 -8.57 0.21
C ALA A 64 -45.97 -7.09 0.56
N PHE A 65 -44.95 -6.88 1.41
CA PHE A 65 -44.57 -5.55 1.90
C PHE A 65 -43.95 -4.74 0.77
N ASP A 66 -43.20 -5.41 -0.11
CA ASP A 66 -42.56 -4.87 -1.30
C ASP A 66 -42.99 -5.69 -2.53
N PRO A 67 -44.11 -5.34 -3.19
CA PRO A 67 -44.58 -6.05 -4.38
C PRO A 67 -43.55 -5.98 -5.50
N PHE A 68 -43.41 -7.07 -6.26
CA PHE A 68 -42.61 -7.07 -7.49
C PHE A 68 -43.04 -5.89 -8.38
N PRO A 69 -42.13 -4.97 -8.73
CA PRO A 69 -40.68 -5.13 -8.94
C PRO A 69 -39.73 -4.69 -7.80
N PHE A 70 -40.16 -4.65 -6.54
CA PHE A 70 -39.38 -4.28 -5.35
C PHE A 70 -38.85 -2.82 -5.28
N PRO A 71 -39.71 -1.78 -5.39
CA PRO A 71 -39.25 -0.38 -5.40
C PRO A 71 -38.47 0.06 -4.15
N GLU A 72 -38.83 -0.48 -2.98
CA GLU A 72 -38.20 -0.08 -1.72
C GLU A 72 -36.77 -0.63 -1.61
N LEU A 73 -36.56 -1.89 -2.02
CA LEU A 73 -35.22 -2.49 -2.07
C LEU A 73 -34.34 -1.77 -3.11
N GLU A 74 -34.87 -1.49 -4.29
CA GLU A 74 -34.11 -0.85 -5.37
C GLU A 74 -33.59 0.53 -4.95
N MET A 75 -34.44 1.33 -4.32
CA MET A 75 -34.07 2.66 -3.82
C MET A 75 -32.94 2.58 -2.79
N VAL A 76 -33.06 1.71 -1.79
CA VAL A 76 -32.02 1.55 -0.75
C VAL A 76 -30.71 1.06 -1.39
N VAL A 77 -30.76 0.02 -2.22
CA VAL A 77 -29.57 -0.54 -2.88
C VAL A 77 -28.86 0.51 -3.74
N SER A 78 -29.60 1.38 -4.45
CA SER A 78 -29.00 2.42 -5.28
C SER A 78 -28.15 3.42 -4.48
N ILE A 79 -28.65 3.88 -3.33
CA ILE A 79 -27.94 4.82 -2.45
C ILE A 79 -26.70 4.14 -1.86
N PHE A 80 -26.86 2.90 -1.40
CA PHE A 80 -25.74 2.10 -0.91
C PHE A 80 -24.67 1.92 -2.01
N ALA A 81 -25.06 1.63 -3.25
CA ALA A 81 -24.13 1.48 -4.37
C ALA A 81 -23.32 2.76 -4.67
N ILE A 82 -23.94 3.94 -4.59
CA ILE A 82 -23.24 5.22 -4.76
C ILE A 82 -22.17 5.40 -3.67
N ILE A 83 -22.53 5.16 -2.41
CA ILE A 83 -21.60 5.26 -1.27
C ILE A 83 -20.42 4.29 -1.45
N LEU A 84 -20.70 3.06 -1.91
CA LEU A 84 -19.67 2.07 -2.17
C LEU A 84 -18.74 2.48 -3.31
N SER A 85 -19.29 2.98 -4.42
CA SER A 85 -18.50 3.45 -5.56
C SER A 85 -17.55 4.57 -5.14
N ILE A 86 -18.03 5.54 -4.35
CA ILE A 86 -17.20 6.64 -3.83
C ILE A 86 -16.13 6.10 -2.87
N SER A 87 -16.49 5.19 -1.96
CA SER A 87 -15.55 4.57 -1.02
C SER A 87 -14.43 3.82 -1.75
N VAL A 88 -14.79 3.05 -2.78
CA VAL A 88 -13.84 2.35 -3.66
C VAL A 88 -12.95 3.35 -4.39
N LEU A 89 -13.52 4.42 -4.97
CA LEU A 89 -12.77 5.43 -5.69
C LEU A 89 -11.76 6.16 -4.78
N ILE A 90 -12.15 6.49 -3.54
CA ILE A 90 -11.25 7.10 -2.55
C ILE A 90 -10.12 6.12 -2.19
N SER A 91 -10.47 4.84 -2.00
CA SER A 91 -9.50 3.78 -1.68
C SER A 91 -8.49 3.57 -2.82
N GLN A 92 -8.98 3.56 -4.06
CA GLN A 92 -8.15 3.49 -5.28
C GLN A 92 -7.24 4.71 -5.41
N LYS A 93 -7.76 5.93 -5.20
CA LYS A 93 -6.95 7.16 -5.22
C LYS A 93 -5.83 7.12 -4.16
N ARG A 94 -6.12 6.61 -2.96
CA ARG A 94 -5.13 6.46 -1.90
C ARG A 94 -4.04 5.46 -2.28
N GLN A 95 -4.43 4.30 -2.83
CA GLN A 95 -3.49 3.28 -3.29
C GLN A 95 -2.61 3.79 -4.43
N ALA A 96 -3.20 4.46 -5.43
CA ALA A 96 -2.46 5.05 -6.55
C ALA A 96 -1.43 6.10 -6.09
N ARG A 97 -1.75 6.90 -5.07
CA ARG A 97 -0.80 7.86 -4.50
C ARG A 97 0.37 7.17 -3.80
N LEU A 98 0.11 6.10 -3.05
CA LEU A 98 1.15 5.33 -2.37
C LEU A 98 2.05 4.63 -3.40
N GLU A 99 1.44 4.02 -4.41
CA GLU A 99 2.13 3.35 -5.51
C GLU A 99 3.08 4.32 -6.23
N LYS A 100 2.61 5.54 -6.55
CA LYS A 100 3.45 6.56 -7.17
C LYS A 100 4.68 6.94 -6.33
N ILE A 101 4.53 7.01 -5.00
CA ILE A 101 5.65 7.31 -4.09
C ILE A 101 6.63 6.14 -4.07
N ASN A 102 6.13 4.91 -3.96
CA ASN A 102 6.98 3.72 -3.98
C ASN A 102 7.77 3.62 -5.29
N GLN A 103 7.12 3.86 -6.43
CA GLN A 103 7.78 3.88 -7.75
C GLN A 103 8.90 4.92 -7.82
N GLN A 104 8.70 6.12 -7.27
CA GLN A 104 9.74 7.15 -7.21
C GLN A 104 10.93 6.70 -6.35
N VAL A 105 10.65 6.14 -5.18
CA VAL A 105 11.69 5.65 -4.26
C VAL A 105 12.46 4.47 -4.87
N GLU A 106 11.75 3.52 -5.49
CA GLU A 106 12.37 2.38 -6.18
C GLU A 106 13.27 2.84 -7.33
N PHE A 107 12.81 3.83 -8.12
CA PHE A 107 13.62 4.44 -9.16
C PHE A 107 14.90 5.06 -8.59
N GLU A 108 14.80 5.90 -7.56
CA GLU A 108 15.97 6.53 -6.92
C GLU A 108 16.97 5.51 -6.36
N ILE A 109 16.48 4.45 -5.71
CA ILE A 109 17.32 3.36 -5.21
C ILE A 109 18.03 2.65 -6.37
N ASN A 110 17.33 2.38 -7.47
CA ASN A 110 17.90 1.70 -8.63
C ASN A 110 19.03 2.53 -9.26
N ILE A 111 18.81 3.84 -9.45
CA ILE A 111 19.84 4.76 -9.96
C ILE A 111 21.06 4.82 -9.05
N LYS A 112 20.85 4.79 -7.73
CA LYS A 112 21.95 4.78 -6.77
C LYS A 112 22.71 3.46 -6.81
N ALA A 113 21.99 2.33 -6.83
CA ALA A 113 22.58 1.00 -6.92
C ALA A 113 23.42 0.86 -8.19
N GLU A 114 22.94 1.37 -9.33
CA GLU A 114 23.69 1.39 -10.58
C GLU A 114 25.02 2.14 -10.44
N LYS A 115 25.01 3.35 -9.88
CA LYS A 115 26.24 4.13 -9.63
C LYS A 115 27.22 3.40 -8.70
N GLU A 116 26.71 2.75 -7.65
CA GLU A 116 27.54 1.96 -6.73
C GLU A 116 28.14 0.74 -7.43
N ILE A 117 27.37 0.03 -8.27
CA ILE A 117 27.84 -1.11 -9.06
C ILE A 117 28.92 -0.68 -10.05
N THR A 118 28.70 0.39 -10.82
CA THR A 118 29.72 0.94 -11.74
C THR A 118 30.99 1.30 -10.98
N LYS A 119 30.88 1.89 -9.79
CA LYS A 119 32.04 2.22 -8.94
C LYS A 119 32.81 0.97 -8.51
N VAL A 120 32.10 -0.09 -8.11
CA VAL A 120 32.72 -1.38 -7.76
C VAL A 120 33.41 -1.98 -8.98
N LEU A 121 32.80 -1.90 -10.17
CA LEU A 121 33.37 -2.40 -11.42
C LEU A 121 34.66 -1.66 -11.81
N GLU A 122 34.67 -0.33 -11.67
CA GLU A 122 35.88 0.49 -11.85
C GLU A 122 36.99 0.06 -10.88
N MET A 123 36.66 -0.09 -9.59
CA MET A 123 37.63 -0.50 -8.57
C MET A 123 38.19 -1.89 -8.85
N LEU A 124 37.34 -2.84 -9.26
CA LEU A 124 37.75 -4.19 -9.62
C LEU A 124 38.68 -4.18 -10.83
N HIS A 125 38.37 -3.39 -11.86
CA HIS A 125 39.23 -3.24 -13.03
C HIS A 125 40.60 -2.65 -12.68
N VAL A 126 40.66 -1.67 -11.76
CA VAL A 126 41.93 -1.12 -11.27
C VAL A 126 42.77 -2.20 -10.56
N ILE A 127 42.14 -3.05 -9.75
CA ILE A 127 42.81 -4.17 -9.07
C ILE A 127 43.30 -5.20 -10.08
N GLN A 128 42.46 -5.58 -11.04
CA GLN A 128 42.79 -6.52 -12.11
C GLN A 128 44.03 -6.05 -12.90
N LYS A 129 44.06 -4.77 -13.28
CA LYS A 129 45.20 -4.15 -13.97
C LYS A 129 46.49 -4.18 -13.14
N LYS A 130 46.40 -3.94 -11.83
CA LYS A 130 47.56 -4.04 -10.91
C LYS A 130 48.08 -5.47 -10.75
N LEU A 131 47.22 -6.47 -10.87
CA LEU A 131 47.60 -7.89 -10.79
C LEU A 131 48.12 -8.46 -12.13
N GLY A 132 48.14 -7.66 -13.20
CA GLY A 132 48.61 -8.09 -14.53
C GLY A 132 47.68 -9.09 -15.22
N ILE A 133 46.42 -9.15 -14.79
CA ILE A 133 45.40 -10.03 -15.38
C ILE A 133 44.76 -9.25 -16.54
N ASP A 134 45.36 -9.33 -17.73
CA ASP A 134 44.77 -8.74 -18.93
C ASP A 134 43.68 -9.67 -19.47
N ASN A 135 42.42 -9.37 -19.14
CA ASN A 135 41.27 -9.93 -19.84
C ASN A 135 40.60 -8.76 -20.55
N ASP A 136 40.65 -8.76 -21.87
CA ASP A 136 39.93 -7.83 -22.75
C ASP A 136 38.44 -8.22 -22.74
N ASP A 137 37.76 -7.88 -21.65
CA ASP A 137 36.33 -8.13 -21.51
C ASP A 137 35.55 -6.93 -22.05
N THR A 138 35.18 -7.02 -23.33
CA THR A 138 34.37 -6.02 -24.04
C THR A 138 33.00 -5.82 -23.38
N GLU A 139 32.49 -6.79 -22.62
CA GLU A 139 31.22 -6.69 -21.89
C GLU A 139 31.37 -5.83 -20.62
N LEU A 140 32.49 -5.97 -19.91
CA LEU A 140 32.81 -5.16 -18.73
C LEU A 140 32.95 -3.66 -19.07
N GLU A 141 33.55 -3.33 -20.21
CA GLU A 141 33.69 -1.95 -20.68
C GLU A 141 32.33 -1.34 -21.06
N LYS A 142 31.42 -2.12 -21.65
CA LYS A 142 30.04 -1.70 -21.89
C LYS A 142 29.26 -1.48 -20.60
N MET A 143 29.50 -2.29 -19.56
CA MET A 143 28.85 -2.12 -18.25
C MET A 143 29.40 -0.93 -17.43
N LYS A 144 30.62 -0.47 -17.72
CA LYS A 144 31.17 0.76 -17.13
C LYS A 144 30.66 2.03 -17.80
N GLU A 145 30.22 1.91 -19.05
CA GLU A 145 29.55 3.01 -19.73
C GLU A 145 28.30 3.35 -18.91
N LYS A 146 28.31 4.52 -18.26
CA LYS A 146 27.17 4.94 -17.44
C LYS A 146 25.93 4.92 -18.33
N THR A 147 24.87 4.24 -17.91
CA THR A 147 23.54 4.52 -18.46
C THR A 147 23.27 5.99 -18.16
N ASP A 148 23.21 6.81 -19.21
CA ASP A 148 22.94 8.23 -19.06
C ASP A 148 21.46 8.41 -18.71
N ILE A 149 21.19 8.64 -17.43
CA ILE A 149 19.84 8.79 -16.87
C ILE A 149 19.11 9.98 -17.51
N ASP A 150 19.85 10.99 -17.98
CA ASP A 150 19.28 12.14 -18.70
C ASP A 150 18.85 11.77 -20.12
N GLN A 151 19.35 10.66 -20.69
CA GLN A 151 18.94 10.12 -21.98
C GLN A 151 17.65 9.30 -21.86
N LEU A 152 17.53 8.46 -20.81
CA LEU A 152 16.31 7.72 -20.48
C LEU A 152 15.12 8.64 -20.16
N HIS A 153 15.34 9.74 -19.43
CA HIS A 153 14.27 10.72 -19.17
C HIS A 153 13.77 11.38 -20.46
N ARG A 154 14.64 11.63 -21.45
CA ARG A 154 14.27 12.23 -22.74
C ARG A 154 13.53 11.25 -23.66
N GLU A 155 13.87 9.97 -23.62
CA GLU A 155 13.14 8.93 -24.36
C GLU A 155 11.75 8.65 -23.79
N ALA A 156 11.58 8.73 -22.46
CA ALA A 156 10.29 8.53 -21.81
C ALA A 156 9.30 9.71 -22.00
N GLU A 157 9.77 10.88 -22.43
CA GLU A 157 8.96 12.07 -22.73
C GLU A 157 8.55 12.20 -24.22
N GLN A 158 9.03 11.32 -25.11
CA GLN A 158 8.63 11.23 -26.53
C GLN A 158 7.48 10.24 -26.74
#